data_AF-A0A969PMQ7-F1
#
_entry.id   AF-A0A969PMQ7-F1
#
_cell.length_a   1.000
_cell.length_b   1.000
_cell.length_c   1.000
_cell.angle_alpha   90.00
_cell.angle_beta   90.00
_cell.angle_gamma   90.00
#
_symmetry.space_group_name_H-M   'P 1'
#
loop_
_entity.id
_entity.type
_entity.pdbx_description
1 polymer ?
#
loop_
_entity_poly.entity_id
_entity_poly.type
_entity_poly.pdbx_seq_one_letter_code
_entity_poly.pdbx_strand_id
1 'polypeptide(L)' 'MSKLVILNLGRGNLQEGFPFVTAQLQSEDNAQSRQYTGSLPQNPELIDCYRRWQLLYELLYQARSLNVRGEKT' A
#
# COMPACT_ATOMS: atom_id res chain seq x y z
N MET A 1 19.38 -8.02 13.37
CA MET A 1 19.43 -7.52 11.98
C MET A 1 18.04 -7.10 11.50
N SER A 2 17.30 -6.32 12.30
CA SER A 2 16.06 -5.72 11.85
C SER A 2 16.36 -4.32 11.31
N LYS A 3 15.84 -4.01 10.12
CA LYS A 3 15.90 -2.67 9.52
C LYS A 3 14.48 -2.17 9.39
N LEU A 4 14.20 -1.00 9.93
CA LEU A 4 12.91 -0.32 9.81
C LEU A 4 13.03 0.80 8.79
N VAL A 5 12.14 0.79 7.81
CA VAL A 5 11.99 1.90 6.84
C VAL A 5 10.66 2.58 7.13
N ILE A 6 10.71 3.85 7.49
CA ILE A 6 9.54 4.70 7.66
C ILE A 6 9.43 5.58 6.42
N LEU A 7 8.33 5.45 5.69
CA LEU A 7 8.04 6.26 4.51
C LEU A 7 6.94 7.29 4.86
N ASN A 8 7.26 8.57 4.82
CA ASN A 8 6.28 9.65 5.00
C ASN A 8 5.99 10.30 3.66
N LEU A 9 4.74 10.21 3.21
CA LEU A 9 4.34 10.67 1.88
C LEU A 9 3.99 12.16 1.80
N GLY A 10 3.93 12.87 2.93
CA GLY A 10 3.61 14.30 2.96
C GLY A 10 2.23 14.61 2.38
N ARG A 11 2.08 15.79 1.76
CA ARG A 11 0.85 16.22 1.09
C ARG A 11 0.85 15.70 -0.34
N GLY A 12 -0.27 15.15 -0.78
CA GLY A 12 -0.44 14.66 -2.15
C GLY A 12 -1.47 13.54 -2.21
N ASN A 13 -1.64 12.98 -3.40
CA ASN A 13 -2.47 11.80 -3.64
C ASN A 13 -1.98 11.11 -4.92
N LEU A 14 -2.58 9.97 -5.27
CA LEU A 14 -2.17 9.23 -6.46
C LEU A 14 -2.50 9.95 -7.79
N GLN A 15 -3.39 10.94 -7.79
CA GLN A 15 -3.72 11.76 -8.95
C GLN A 15 -2.73 12.91 -9.15
N GLU A 16 -2.30 13.57 -8.08
CA GLU A 16 -1.41 14.74 -8.13
C GLU A 16 0.07 14.39 -7.88
N GLY A 17 0.33 13.18 -7.40
CA GLY A 17 1.63 12.76 -6.88
C GLY A 17 1.90 13.24 -5.45
N PHE A 18 3.10 12.94 -4.96
CA PHE A 18 3.60 13.40 -3.68
C PHE A 18 4.87 14.21 -3.89
N PRO A 19 4.79 15.56 -3.92
CA PRO A 19 5.95 16.41 -4.18
C PRO A 19 7.02 16.34 -3.09
N PHE A 20 6.67 15.93 -1.86
CA PHE A 20 7.61 15.84 -0.75
C PHE A 20 7.41 14.55 0.05
N VAL A 21 8.32 13.60 -0.17
CA VAL A 21 8.37 12.29 0.48
C VAL A 21 9.66 12.19 1.28
N THR A 22 9.60 11.62 2.48
CA THR A 22 10.78 11.28 3.27
C THR A 22 10.84 9.78 3.53
N ALA A 23 12.03 9.19 3.40
CA ALA A 23 12.30 7.81 3.76
C ALA A 23 13.34 7.80 4.87
N GLN A 24 12.97 7.33 6.05
CA GLN A 24 13.87 7.18 7.19
C GLN A 24 14.23 5.71 7.36
N LEU A 25 15.53 5.42 7.40
CA LEU A 25 16.07 4.10 7.66
C LEU A 25 16.63 4.06 9.08
N GLN A 26 16.09 3.15 9.90
CA GLN A 26 16.55 2.85 11.25
C GLN A 26 17.06 1.41 11.31
N SER A 27 18.10 1.16 12.08
CA SER A 27 18.69 -0.17 12.29
C SER A 27 19.06 -0.31 13.76
N GLU A 28 18.83 -1.48 14.37
CA GLU A 28 19.23 -1.72 15.77
C GLU A 28 20.73 -1.48 15.99
N ASP A 29 21.55 -1.80 14.98
CA ASP A 29 23.01 -1.66 15.03
C ASP A 29 23.49 -0.23 14.79
N ASN A 30 22.60 0.71 14.45
CA ASN A 30 22.98 2.08 14.09
C ASN A 30 21.95 3.09 14.64
N ALA A 31 22.31 3.76 15.73
CA ALA A 31 21.47 4.75 16.40
C ALA A 31 21.17 6.00 15.53
N GLN A 32 21.95 6.22 14.45
CA GLN A 32 21.68 7.29 13.51
C GLN A 32 20.64 6.86 12.47
N SER A 33 19.44 7.40 12.59
CA SER A 33 18.43 7.32 11.54
C SER A 33 18.91 8.11 10.31
N ARG A 34 18.95 7.45 9.14
CA ARG A 34 19.26 8.13 7.88
C ARG A 34 17.96 8.53 7.21
N GLN A 35 17.81 9.83 6.93
CA GLN A 35 16.65 10.34 6.21
C GLN A 35 17.02 10.73 4.79
N TYR A 36 16.21 10.28 3.85
CA TYR A 36 16.25 10.67 2.45
C TYR A 36 14.99 11.47 2.13
N THR A 37 15.11 12.41 1.19
CA THR A 37 13.98 13.21 0.68
C THR A 37 13.85 12.94 -0.82
N GLY A 38 12.63 13.04 -1.32
CA GLY A 38 12.34 12.88 -2.74
C GLY A 38 10.90 13.26 -3.06
N SER A 39 10.49 12.94 -4.29
CA SER A 39 9.13 13.13 -4.77
C SER A 39 8.65 11.86 -5.45
N LEU A 40 7.37 11.55 -5.32
CA LEU A 40 6.71 10.52 -6.11
C LEU A 40 5.82 11.18 -7.17
N PRO A 41 5.93 10.78 -8.45
CA PRO A 41 5.07 11.31 -9.49
C PRO A 41 3.62 10.84 -9.30
N GLN A 42 2.70 11.51 -9.98
CA GLN A 42 1.33 11.04 -10.13
C GLN A 42 1.31 9.63 -10.75
N ASN A 43 0.46 8.75 -10.20
CA ASN A 43 0.23 7.43 -10.74
C ASN A 43 -1.25 7.02 -10.55
N PRO A 44 -2.16 7.63 -11.33
CA PRO A 44 -3.59 7.39 -11.21
C PRO A 44 -3.98 5.94 -11.56
N GLU A 45 -3.22 5.25 -12.41
CA GLU A 45 -3.46 3.85 -12.79
C GLU A 45 -3.43 2.90 -11.58
N LEU A 46 -2.68 3.25 -10.53
CA LEU A 46 -2.66 2.49 -9.29
C LEU A 46 -4.02 2.45 -8.59
N ILE A 47 -4.82 3.51 -8.72
CA ILE A 47 -6.20 3.57 -8.18
C ILE A 47 -7.08 2.54 -8.89
N ASP A 48 -6.96 2.46 -10.22
CA ASP A 48 -7.73 1.52 -11.03
C ASP A 48 -7.33 0.08 -10.77
N CYS A 49 -6.02 -0.18 -10.66
CA CYS A 49 -5.49 -1.48 -10.26
C CYS A 49 -6.02 -1.90 -8.88
N TYR A 50 -5.98 -1.00 -7.90
CA TYR A 50 -6.48 -1.26 -6.56
C TYR A 50 -7.99 -1.56 -6.55
N ARG A 51 -8.79 -0.74 -7.26
CA ARG A 51 -10.23 -0.95 -7.37
C ARG A 51 -10.55 -2.30 -8.00
N ARG A 52 -9.85 -2.65 -9.08
CA ARG A 52 -10.04 -3.94 -9.77
C ARG A 52 -9.69 -5.11 -8.85
N TRP A 53 -8.59 -5.02 -8.12
CA TRP A 53 -8.21 -6.03 -7.14
C TRP A 53 -9.29 -6.19 -6.06
N GLN A 54 -9.79 -5.08 -5.51
CA GLN A 54 -10.83 -5.11 -4.47
C GLN A 54 -12.11 -5.79 -4.97
N LEU A 55 -12.58 -5.45 -6.17
CA LEU A 55 -13.76 -6.07 -6.79
C LEU A 55 -13.57 -7.57 -6.99
N LEU A 56 -12.41 -8.00 -7.51
CA LEU A 56 -12.11 -9.41 -7.69
C LEU A 56 -12.09 -10.16 -6.36
N TYR A 57 -11.48 -9.55 -5.33
CA TYR A 57 -11.44 -10.13 -4.00
C TYR A 57 -12.84 -10.30 -3.40
N GLU A 58 -13.69 -9.28 -3.49
CA GLU A 58 -15.08 -9.32 -3.02
C GLU A 58 -15.88 -10.40 -3.75
N LEU A 59 -15.78 -10.49 -5.07
CA LEU A 59 -16.47 -11.51 -5.87
C LEU A 59 -16.03 -12.93 -5.50
N LEU A 60 -14.73 -13.15 -5.30
CA LEU A 60 -14.20 -14.45 -4.87
C LEU A 60 -14.74 -14.84 -3.48
N TYR A 61 -14.82 -13.87 -2.56
CA TYR A 61 -15.34 -14.11 -1.22
C TYR A 61 -16.85 -14.40 -1.25
N GLN A 62 -17.62 -13.65 -2.04
CA GLN A 62 -19.06 -13.88 -2.22
C GLN A 62 -19.32 -15.26 -2.81
N ALA A 63 -18.60 -15.65 -3.87
CA ALA A 63 -18.72 -16.97 -4.47
C ALA A 63 -18.45 -18.10 -3.47
N ARG A 64 -17.40 -17.97 -2.64
CA ARG A 64 -17.15 -18.92 -1.55
C ARG A 64 -18.28 -18.96 -0.52
N SER A 65 -18.84 -17.81 -0.17
CA SER A 65 -19.93 -17.73 0.82
C SER A 65 -21.23 -18.39 0.34
N LEU A 66 -21.48 -18.37 -0.97
CA LEU A 66 -22.64 -19.03 -1.59
C LEU A 66 -22.44 -20.56 -1.64
N ASN A 67 -21.24 -21.03 -2.01
CA ASN A 67 -20.95 -22.46 -2.05
C ASN A 67 -21.08 -23.13 -0.67
N VAL A 68 -20.66 -22.46 0.41
CA VAL A 68 -20.81 -22.98 1.78
C VAL A 68 -22.28 -23.14 2.21
N ARG A 69 -23.21 -22.40 1.60
CA ARG A 69 -24.65 -22.53 1.88
C ARG A 69 -25.33 -23.63 1.06
N GLY A 70 -24.76 -24.00 -0.10
CA GLY A 70 -25.30 -25.04 -0.98
C GLY A 70 -25.02 -26.47 -0.52
N GLU A 71 -24.03 -26.69 0.37
CA GLU A 71 -23.67 -28.03 0.88
C GLU A 71 -24.52 -28.49 2.08
N LYS A 72 -25.55 -27.73 2.48
CA LYS A 72 -26.41 -28.01 3.65
C LYS A 72 -27.81 -28.55 3.32
N THR A 73 -28.07 -28.91 2.08
CA THR A 73 -29.33 -29.57 1.63
C THR A 73 -29.02 -30.91 1.00
#